data_AF-A0A261WCT2-F1
#
_entry.id   AF-A0A261WCT2-F1
#
_cell.length_a   1.000
_cell.length_b   1.000
_cell.length_c   1.000
_cell.angle_alpha   90.00
_cell.angle_beta   90.00
_cell.angle_gamma   90.00
#
_symmetry.space_group_name_H-M   'P 1'
#
loop_
_entity.id
_entity.type
_entity.pdbx_description
1 polymer ?
#
loop_
_entity_poly.entity_id
_entity_poly.type
_entity_poly.pdbx_seq_one_letter_code
_entity_poly.pdbx_strand_id
1 'polypeptide(L)' 'ASDAQGNLLGIAGQGGVLVLSTGMQAQTLDVSWGEQNRSQCRLHIDPAAMTLAEGYRMQALTCSQ' A
#
# COMPACT_ATOMS: atom_id res chain seq x y z
N ALA A 1 -3.04 -4.34 -4.27
CA ALA A 1 -2.95 -4.03 -2.83
C ALA A 1 -4.35 -4.01 -2.28
N SER A 2 -4.61 -4.78 -1.24
CA SER A 2 -5.90 -4.90 -0.58
C SER A 2 -5.82 -4.55 0.89
N ASP A 3 -6.95 -4.20 1.49
CA ASP A 3 -7.08 -4.10 2.94
C ASP A 3 -7.18 -5.49 3.61
N ALA A 4 -7.28 -5.49 4.93
CA ALA A 4 -7.40 -6.70 5.74
C ALA A 4 -8.72 -7.47 5.51
N GLN A 5 -9.72 -6.87 4.85
CA GLN A 5 -10.97 -7.53 4.45
C GLN A 5 -10.86 -8.11 3.02
N GLY A 6 -9.74 -7.91 2.34
CA GLY A 6 -9.52 -8.34 0.96
C GLY A 6 -10.10 -7.37 -0.08
N ASN A 7 -10.57 -6.19 0.31
CA ASN A 7 -11.05 -5.21 -0.66
C ASN A 7 -9.88 -4.62 -1.42
N LEU A 8 -9.97 -4.58 -2.75
CA LEU A 8 -8.95 -3.98 -3.60
C LEU A 8 -8.90 -2.47 -3.39
N LEU A 9 -7.78 -1.96 -2.89
CA LEU A 9 -7.54 -0.53 -2.67
C LEU A 9 -6.78 0.14 -3.83
N GLY A 10 -5.99 -0.64 -4.57
CA GLY A 10 -5.27 -0.14 -5.74
C GLY A 10 -4.29 -1.13 -6.35
N ILE A 11 -3.78 -0.77 -7.52
CA ILE A 11 -2.83 -1.55 -8.32
C ILE A 11 -1.55 -0.73 -8.47
N ALA A 12 -0.40 -1.35 -8.21
CA ALA A 12 0.89 -0.70 -8.43
C ALA A 12 1.17 -0.58 -9.93
N GLY A 13 1.50 0.62 -10.38
CA GLY A 13 1.87 0.92 -11.75
C GLY A 13 3.37 0.73 -12.01
N GLN A 14 3.80 1.23 -13.17
CA GLN A 14 5.22 1.24 -13.53
C GLN A 14 6.03 2.02 -12.48
N GLY A 15 7.20 1.50 -12.11
CA GLY A 15 8.03 2.07 -11.04
C GLY A 15 7.57 1.73 -9.62
N GLY A 16 6.57 0.86 -9.44
CA GLY A 16 6.10 0.43 -8.11
C GLY A 16 5.27 1.48 -7.39
N VAL A 17 4.77 2.50 -8.10
CA VAL A 17 3.93 3.55 -7.54
C VAL A 17 2.50 3.06 -7.38
N LEU A 18 1.92 3.28 -6.20
CA LEU A 18 0.56 2.94 -5.86
C LEU A 18 -0.14 4.18 -5.29
N VAL A 19 -1.26 4.58 -5.89
CA VAL A 19 -2.12 5.66 -5.38
C VAL A 19 -3.35 5.03 -4.75
N LEU A 20 -3.65 5.42 -3.51
CA LEU A 20 -4.76 4.88 -2.73
C LEU A 20 -5.73 6.00 -2.36
N SER A 21 -7.02 5.73 -2.51
CA SER A 21 -8.06 6.53 -1.88
C SER A 21 -8.39 5.87 -0.54
N THR A 22 -7.94 6.47 0.56
CA THR A 22 -8.11 5.90 1.90
C THR A 22 -8.28 6.98 2.97
N GLY A 23 -8.72 6.56 4.16
CA GLY A 23 -8.86 7.44 5.31
C GLY A 23 -7.52 7.75 6.00
N MET A 24 -7.58 8.53 7.07
CA MET A 24 -6.40 8.94 7.86
C MET A 24 -5.97 7.90 8.91
N GLN A 25 -6.57 6.71 8.90
CA GLN A 25 -6.32 5.67 9.90
C GLN A 25 -5.14 4.79 9.46
N ALA A 26 -4.29 4.43 10.43
CA ALA A 26 -3.25 3.44 10.22
C ALA A 26 -3.85 2.08 9.84
N GLN A 27 -3.22 1.40 8.89
CA GLN A 27 -3.71 0.12 8.37
C GLN A 27 -2.57 -0.70 7.77
N THR A 28 -2.85 -1.98 7.52
CA THR A 28 -1.95 -2.90 6.83
C THR A 28 -2.52 -3.19 5.45
N LEU A 29 -1.68 -3.06 4.44
CA LEU A 29 -1.97 -3.45 3.07
C LEU A 29 -1.39 -4.83 2.79
N ASP A 30 -2.19 -5.72 2.23
CA ASP A 30 -1.71 -6.95 1.60
C ASP A 30 -1.41 -6.66 0.13
N VAL A 31 -0.15 -6.83 -0.27
CA VAL A 31 0.32 -6.59 -1.63
C VAL A 31 0.71 -7.91 -2.24
N SER A 32 0.03 -8.33 -3.30
CA SER A 32 0.33 -9.55 -4.05
C SER A 32 0.55 -9.25 -5.53
N TRP A 33 1.41 -10.04 -6.17
CA TRP A 33 1.73 -9.97 -7.61
C TRP A 33 1.72 -11.34 -8.29
N GLY A 34 1.12 -12.34 -7.64
CA GLY A 34 0.90 -13.67 -8.19
C GLY A 34 0.26 -14.59 -7.17
N GLU A 35 -0.06 -15.81 -7.60
CA GLU A 35 -0.80 -16.81 -6.81
C GLU A 35 0.04 -17.52 -5.74
N GLN A 36 1.37 -17.36 -5.76
CA GLN A 36 2.24 -18.03 -4.79
C GLN A 36 2.36 -17.21 -3.51
N ASN A 37 2.40 -17.86 -2.35
CA ASN A 37 2.61 -17.20 -1.05
C ASN A 37 3.94 -16.42 -0.92
N ARG A 38 4.90 -16.65 -1.82
CA ARG A 38 6.13 -15.84 -1.92
C ARG A 38 5.88 -14.55 -2.71
N SER A 39 4.89 -14.51 -3.60
CA SER A 39 4.58 -13.35 -4.43
C SER A 39 3.68 -12.35 -3.70
N GLN A 40 3.92 -12.13 -2.41
CA GLN A 40 3.20 -11.17 -1.58
C GLN A 40 4.08 -10.57 -0.48
N CYS A 41 3.67 -9.41 0.03
CA CYS A 41 4.19 -8.82 1.25
C CYS A 41 3.09 -8.04 1.98
N ARG A 42 3.34 -7.71 3.25
CA ARG A 42 2.50 -6.82 4.04
C ARG A 42 3.19 -5.50 4.28
N LEU A 43 2.51 -4.41 3.97
CA LEU A 43 3.00 -3.06 4.18
C LEU A 43 2.15 -2.37 5.23
N HIS A 44 2.77 -1.84 6.27
CA HIS A 44 2.09 -0.97 7.22
C HIS A 44 2.14 0.47 6.73
N ILE A 45 0.99 1.12 6.70
CA ILE A 45 0.87 2.54 6.35
C ILE A 45 0.15 3.30 7.46
N ASP A 46 0.63 4.50 7.76
CA ASP A 46 -0.05 5.46 8.63
C ASP A 46 -0.19 6.80 7.91
N PRO A 47 -1.30 7.04 7.20
CA PRO A 47 -1.51 8.27 6.44
C PRO A 47 -1.46 9.55 7.29
N ALA A 48 -1.72 9.46 8.60
CA ALA A 48 -1.61 10.61 9.51
C ALA A 48 -0.15 10.99 9.80
N ALA A 49 0.76 10.01 9.80
CA ALA A 49 2.19 10.21 9.99
C ALA A 49 2.97 10.45 8.68
N MET A 50 2.34 10.25 7.52
CA MET A 50 2.99 10.47 6.22
C MET A 50 3.23 11.95 5.91
N THR A 51 4.31 12.20 5.16
CA THR A 51 4.61 13.55 4.65
C THR A 51 3.54 13.98 3.64
N LEU A 52 2.95 15.17 3.84
CA LEU A 52 2.05 15.79 2.87
C LEU A 52 2.90 16.58 1.86
N ALA A 53 2.83 16.22 0.59
CA ALA A 53 3.53 16.90 -0.48
C ALA A 53 2.66 16.89 -1.74
N GLU A 54 2.53 18.05 -2.39
CA GLU A 54 1.73 18.23 -3.62
C GLU A 54 0.27 17.73 -3.49
N GLY A 55 -0.30 17.81 -2.28
CA GLY A 55 -1.67 17.34 -2.00
C GLY A 55 -1.81 15.84 -1.71
N TYR A 56 -0.71 15.08 -1.73
CA TYR A 56 -0.70 13.64 -1.45
C TYR A 56 0.06 13.32 -0.15
N ARG A 57 -0.43 12.32 0.58
CA ARG A 57 0.33 11.68 1.66
C ARG A 57 1.27 10.67 1.04
N MET A 58 2.57 10.88 1.22
CA MET A 58 3.61 10.10 0.56
C MET A 58 4.51 9.36 1.56
N GLN A 59 4.85 8.13 1.20
CA GLN A 59 5.83 7.30 1.88
C GLN A 59 6.49 6.34 0.88
N ALA A 60 7.80 6.13 1.02
CA ALA A 60 8.51 5.06 0.32
C ALA A 60 8.59 3.84 1.24
N LEU A 61 8.22 2.67 0.71
CA LEU A 61 8.21 1.41 1.45
C LEU A 61 8.92 0.34 0.63
N THR A 62 9.62 -0.55 1.32
CA THR A 62 10.22 -1.74 0.70
C THR A 62 9.34 -2.94 0.97
N CYS A 63 8.97 -3.64 -0.10
CA CYS A 63 8.28 -4.91 -0.01
C CYS A 63 9.33 -6.02 0.16
N SER A 64 9.61 -6.40 1.41
CA SER A 64 10.41 -7.58 1.73
C SER A 64 9.50 -8.79 1.90
N GLN A 65 9.84 -9.90 1.25
CA GLN A 65 9.22 -11.22 1.48
C GLN A 65 9.44 -11.69 2.92
#